data_AF-A0A950AS87-F1
#
_entry.id   AF-A0A950AS87-F1
#
_cell.length_a   1.000
_cell.length_b   1.000
_cell.length_c   1.000
_cell.angle_alpha   90.00
_cell.angle_beta   90.00
_cell.angle_gamma   90.00
#
_symmetry.space_group_name_H-M   'P 1'
#
loop_
_entity.id
_entity.type
_entity.pdbx_description
1 polymer ?
#
loop_
_entity_poly.entity_id
_entity_poly.type
_entity_poly.pdbx_seq_one_letter_code
_entity_poly.pdbx_strand_id
1 'polypeptide(L)' 'MADTQLWQRNLASLIRSGLFTRAEMGELHGLYTVVGVYSDETCSAPLAKYADIRRASDAANLVNQLAKALPLVESN' A
#
# COMPACT_ATOMS: atom_id res chain seq x y z
N MET A 1 -4.61 2.99 19.19
CA MET A 1 -3.45 2.45 18.43
C MET A 1 -3.91 1.39 17.41
N ALA A 2 -5.01 1.61 16.67
CA ALA A 2 -5.64 0.58 15.82
C ALA A 2 -5.86 0.97 14.34
N ASP A 3 -5.61 2.23 13.95
CA ASP A 3 -5.85 2.70 12.58
C ASP A 3 -4.73 2.35 11.58
N THR A 4 -3.53 2.00 12.05
CA THR A 4 -2.39 1.80 11.14
C THR A 4 -2.51 0.54 10.29
N GLN A 5 -3.36 -0.44 10.63
CA GLN A 5 -3.36 -1.76 9.98
C GLN A 5 -4.45 -1.99 8.93
N LEU A 6 -5.59 -1.30 9.02
CA LEU A 6 -6.74 -1.63 8.14
C LEU A 6 -6.45 -1.25 6.69
N TRP A 7 -5.98 -0.02 6.45
CA TRP A 7 -5.65 0.44 5.10
C TRP A 7 -4.47 -0.35 4.51
N GLN A 8 -3.49 -0.74 5.33
CA GLN A 8 -2.34 -1.55 4.90
C GLN A 8 -2.79 -2.94 4.44
N ARG A 9 -3.63 -3.61 5.22
CA ARG A 9 -4.20 -4.93 4.89
C ARG A 9 -5.12 -4.86 3.66
N ASN A 10 -5.93 -3.80 3.56
CA ASN A 10 -6.79 -3.58 2.41
C ASN A 10 -5.94 -3.38 1.14
N LEU A 11 -4.95 -2.49 1.18
CA LEU A 11 -4.07 -2.25 0.02
C LEU A 11 -3.30 -3.52 -0.37
N ALA A 12 -2.75 -4.26 0.59
CA ALA A 12 -2.10 -5.54 0.32
C ALA A 12 -3.06 -6.56 -0.33
N SER A 13 -4.32 -6.62 0.14
CA SER A 13 -5.34 -7.50 -0.44
C SER A 13 -5.72 -7.09 -1.86
N LEU A 14 -5.81 -5.78 -2.13
CA LEU A 14 -6.10 -5.24 -3.46
C LEU A 14 -4.94 -5.47 -4.44
N ILE A 15 -3.70 -5.35 -3.98
CA ILE A 15 -2.51 -5.72 -4.77
C ILE A 15 -2.57 -7.21 -5.11
N ARG A 16 -2.87 -8.07 -4.12
CA ARG A 16 -2.98 -9.52 -4.32
C ARG A 16 -4.12 -9.91 -5.25
N SER A 17 -5.23 -9.18 -5.24
CA SER A 17 -6.34 -9.39 -6.16
C SER A 17 -6.02 -9.00 -7.61
N GLY A 18 -4.87 -8.38 -7.86
CA GLY A 18 -4.48 -7.87 -9.17
C GLY A 18 -5.13 -6.53 -9.55
N LEU A 19 -5.81 -5.87 -8.61
CA LEU A 19 -6.33 -4.51 -8.84
C LEU A 19 -5.17 -3.51 -8.90
N PHE A 20 -4.20 -3.68 -8.01
CA PHE A 20 -2.96 -2.89 -7.99
C PHE A 20 -1.76 -3.80 -8.25
N THR A 21 -0.72 -3.25 -8.87
CA THR A 21 0.55 -3.93 -9.08
C THR A 21 1.47 -3.80 -7.87
N ARG A 22 1.47 -2.62 -7.23
CA ARG A 22 2.30 -2.34 -6.04
C ARG A 22 1.76 -1.16 -5.25
N ALA A 23 2.22 -1.02 -4.01
CA ALA A 23 2.07 0.22 -3.25
C ALA A 23 3.27 1.14 -3.54
N GLU A 24 3.01 2.43 -3.70
CA GLU A 24 4.05 3.44 -3.93
C GLU A 24 3.78 4.69 -3.09
N MET A 25 4.82 5.50 -2.90
CA MET A 25 4.73 6.76 -2.21
C MET A 25 4.52 7.88 -3.22
N GLY A 26 3.47 8.68 -3.03
CA GLY A 26 3.23 9.92 -3.76
C GLY A 26 3.43 11.14 -2.87
N GLU A 27 3.53 12.33 -3.46
CA GLU A 27 3.53 13.59 -2.73
C GLU A 27 2.27 14.39 -3.06
N LEU A 28 1.63 14.96 -2.04
CA LEU A 28 0.45 15.78 -2.18
C LEU A 28 0.53 16.99 -1.23
N HIS A 29 0.71 18.18 -1.80
CA HIS A 29 0.77 19.45 -1.05
C HIS A 29 1.81 19.44 0.09
N GLY A 30 3.01 18.91 -0.17
CA GLY A 30 4.09 18.82 0.83
C GLY A 30 3.90 17.72 1.89
N LEU A 31 2.86 16.89 1.75
CA LEU A 31 2.69 15.66 2.54
C LEU A 31 3.02 14.44 1.69
N TYR A 32 3.61 13.44 2.32
CA TYR A 32 3.87 12.15 1.69
C TYR A 32 2.64 11.28 1.83
N THR A 33 2.26 10.59 0.78
CA THR A 33 1.06 9.77 0.72
C THR A 33 1.39 8.38 0.22
N VAL A 34 0.61 7.38 0.63
CA VAL A 34 0.74 6.03 0.09
C VAL A 34 -0.43 5.77 -0.85
N VAL A 35 -0.10 5.36 -2.07
CA VAL A 35 -1.05 5.08 -3.16
C VAL A 35 -0.85 3.66 -3.67
N GLY A 36 -1.89 3.06 -4.25
CA GLY A 36 -1.77 1.87 -5.07
C GLY A 36 -1.47 2.26 -6.52
N VAL A 37 -0.55 1.55 -7.16
CA VAL A 37 -0.22 1.72 -8.58
C VAL A 37 -0.96 0.66 -9.36
N TYR A 38 -1.73 1.04 -10.37
CA TYR A 38 -2.40 0.13 -11.30
C TYR A 38 -1.40 -0.42 -12.33
N SER A 39 -1.80 -1.48 -13.06
CA SER A 39 -0.98 -2.05 -14.13
C SER A 39 -0.69 -1.08 -15.29
N ASP A 40 -1.52 -0.05 -15.44
CA ASP A 40 -1.35 1.04 -16.41
C ASP A 40 -0.45 2.18 -15.87
N GLU A 41 0.29 1.93 -14.79
CA GLU A 41 1.17 2.90 -14.10
C GLU A 41 0.44 4.12 -13.51
N THR A 42 -0.89 4.15 -13.58
CA THR A 42 -1.70 5.18 -12.93
C THR A 42 -1.77 4.98 -11.41
N CYS A 43 -1.83 6.08 -10.67
CA CYS A 43 -1.89 6.08 -9.22
C CYS A 43 -3.34 6.19 -8.72
N SER A 44 -3.67 5.42 -7.67
CA SER A 44 -4.95 5.52 -6.98
C SER A 44 -5.04 6.79 -6.13
N ALA A 45 -6.23 7.04 -5.58
CA ALA A 45 -6.40 8.00 -4.50
C ALA A 45 -5.46 7.70 -3.30
N PRO A 46 -5.01 8.72 -2.56
CA PRO A 46 -4.13 8.55 -1.40
C PRO A 46 -4.86 7.81 -0.27
N LEU A 47 -4.30 6.68 0.14
CA LEU A 47 -4.85 5.81 1.18
C LEU A 47 -4.40 6.21 2.58
N ALA A 48 -3.18 6.73 2.70
CA ALA A 48 -2.61 7.25 3.94
C ALA A 48 -1.78 8.49 3.65
N LYS A 49 -1.71 9.40 4.64
CA LYS A 49 -0.91 10.62 4.58
C LYS A 49 0.07 10.65 5.76
N TYR A 50 1.26 11.12 5.49
CA TYR A 50 2.38 11.21 6.40
C TYR A 50 3.05 12.57 6.23
N ALA A 51 3.43 13.17 7.35
CA ALA A 51 4.29 14.36 7.32
C ALA A 51 5.76 14.00 7.03
N ASP A 52 6.15 12.75 7.26
CA ASP A 52 7.54 12.29 7.15
C ASP A 52 7.70 11.26 6.03
N ILE A 53 8.69 11.51 5.16
CA ILE A 53 9.00 10.68 3.98
C ILE A 53 9.41 9.26 4.38
N ARG A 54 10.19 9.12 5.45
CA ARG A 54 10.70 7.81 5.87
C ARG A 54 9.55 6.95 6.34
N ARG A 55 8.59 7.53 7.07
CA ARG A 55 7.37 6.82 7.50
C ARG A 55 6.47 6.43 6.32
N ALA A 56 6.31 7.29 5.32
CA ALA A 56 5.54 6.95 4.13
C ALA A 56 6.20 5.82 3.32
N SER A 57 7.53 5.92 3.12
CA SER A 57 8.31 4.91 2.42
C SER A 57 8.29 3.57 3.14
N ASP A 58 8.44 3.58 4.47
CA ASP A 58 8.36 2.38 5.30
C ASP A 58 6.98 1.72 5.18
N ALA A 59 5.91 2.51 5.28
CA ALA A 59 4.54 2.02 5.16
C ALA A 59 4.26 1.41 3.77
N ALA A 60 4.71 2.05 2.69
CA ALA A 60 4.58 1.49 1.33
C ALA A 60 5.36 0.17 1.19
N ASN A 61 6.59 0.11 1.73
CA ASN A 61 7.39 -1.12 1.70
C ASN A 61 6.72 -2.24 2.51
N LEU A 62 6.20 -1.93 3.70
CA LEU A 62 5.50 -2.89 4.56
C LEU A 62 4.26 -3.46 3.84
N VAL A 63 3.48 -2.64 3.14
CA VAL A 63 2.35 -3.12 2.33
C VAL A 63 2.79 -4.02 1.19
N ASN A 64 3.86 -3.65 0.47
CA ASN A 64 4.42 -4.49 -0.58
C ASN A 64 4.94 -5.84 -0.04
N GLN A 65 5.54 -5.83 1.15
CA GLN A 65 5.95 -7.05 1.84
C GLN A 65 4.73 -7.88 2.25
N LEU A 66 3.68 -7.28 2.83
CA LEU A 66 2.44 -7.98 3.18
C LEU A 66 1.76 -8.60 1.95
N ALA A 67 1.76 -7.91 0.82
CA ALA A 67 1.22 -8.43 -0.44
C ALA A 67 2.03 -9.65 -0.96
N LYS A 68 3.35 -9.69 -0.69
CA LYS A 68 4.23 -10.81 -1.04
C LYS A 68 4.25 -11.95 -0.01
N ALA A 69 4.02 -11.65 1.27
CA ALA A 69 4.39 -12.51 2.40
C ALA A 69 3.33 -13.54 2.81
N LEU A 70 2.13 -13.57 2.21
CA LEU A 70 1.18 -14.64 2.51
C LEU A 70 1.44 -15.84 1.59
N PRO A 71 1.73 -17.05 2.13
CA PRO A 71 1.64 -18.26 1.32
C PRO A 71 0.23 -18.35 0.79
N LEU A 72 0.14 -18.75 -0.48
CA LEU A 72 -1.00 -19.41 -1.10
C LEU A 72 -1.79 -20.14 0.01
N VAL A 73 -2.99 -19.68 0.32
CA VAL A 73 -3.88 -20.40 1.23
C VAL A 73 -4.01 -21.80 0.65
N GLU A 74 -3.37 -22.77 1.30
CA GLU A 74 -3.58 -24.18 1.01
C GLU A 74 -5.07 -24.41 1.21
N SER A 75 -5.76 -24.58 0.09
CA SER A 75 -7.17 -24.90 0.08
C SER A 75 -7.27 -26.34 0.54
N ASN A 76 -7.77 -26.54 1.77
CA ASN A 76 -8.16 -27.85 2.29
C ASN A 76 -9.62 -28.14 1.93
#